data_AF-A0AAW9GS47-F1
#
_entry.id   AF-A0AAW9GS47-F1
#
_cell.length_a   1.000
_cell.length_b   1.000
_cell.length_c   1.000
_cell.angle_alpha   90.00
_cell.angle_beta   90.00
_cell.angle_gamma   90.00
#
_symmetry.space_group_name_H-M   'P 1'
#
loop_
_entity.id
_entity.type
_entity.pdbx_description
1 polymer ?
#
loop_
_entity_poly.entity_id
_entity_poly.type
_entity_poly.pdbx_seq_one_letter_code
_entity_poly.pdbx_strand_id
1 'polypeptide(L)'
;MAHDDERLKGMVDTFAQAHPKEGQALRQMLDNTPELRTRVEQAIGQQQLSGFAPSPEAGTGSYSPRTGQIELPMDVLATAKMNAPRDDSANTARIVLGHEIGHAINKAAIDRSDAAFAAKVDGIAASPSPHDYTATLQAYGQEQRTREAKDEIAGVNTLADYVTRTNPKATLKDLYNASSEMASYIDKQGVGSKATYTAKDGLSFGKDLKIDADNPRNVEAMGKLFYDARGYPQNYGERALAQIADAEDRAQAQHPERTPPAVHADLKAVGIDAAQVPRDVLPAGFRDGPAPAPAPAPAQQPEPQAQPPAPRASEPAAAPGAADRALHERVRSGVAQAEQAIGKGWDDNSERMTASLTLLARQNGFSERDQLAVGFNRPTAAHQGGELAFVYRNGGDVSPDPYANRAHMPTSEAIARPAQETYQQLQQLGAQQGQAQRQAQEQEQALQATQQGPTRSDPPQVLSR
;
A
#
# COMPACT_ATOMS: atom_id res chain seq x y z
N MET A 1 -13.12 -3.18 27.76
CA MET A 1 -14.00 -4.35 27.57
C MET A 1 -15.39 -3.94 27.11
N ALA A 2 -16.31 -3.44 27.96
CA ALA A 2 -17.68 -3.09 27.49
C ALA A 2 -17.70 -2.03 26.37
N HIS A 3 -16.84 -1.01 26.46
CA HIS A 3 -16.71 0.01 25.41
C HIS A 3 -16.05 -0.48 24.12
N ASP A 4 -15.18 -1.49 24.19
CA ASP A 4 -14.48 -2.01 23.00
C ASP A 4 -15.40 -2.96 22.22
N ASP A 5 -16.23 -3.72 22.95
CA ASP A 5 -17.29 -4.56 22.38
C ASP A 5 -18.34 -3.73 21.62
N GLU A 6 -18.81 -2.63 22.21
CA GLU A 6 -19.73 -1.70 21.54
C GLU A 6 -19.12 -1.08 20.28
N ARG A 7 -17.83 -0.71 20.33
CA ARG A 7 -17.10 -0.18 19.16
C ARG A 7 -16.95 -1.22 18.06
N LEU A 8 -16.55 -2.45 18.41
CA LEU A 8 -16.44 -3.56 17.46
C LEU A 8 -17.79 -3.82 16.80
N LYS A 9 -18.87 -3.88 17.60
CA LYS A 9 -20.22 -4.04 17.09
C LYS A 9 -20.58 -2.92 16.10
N GLY A 10 -20.28 -1.67 16.43
CA GLY A 10 -20.49 -0.53 15.54
C GLY A 10 -19.75 -0.67 14.21
N MET A 11 -18.46 -1.04 14.25
CA MET A 11 -17.64 -1.26 13.05
C MET A 11 -18.20 -2.37 12.15
N VAL A 12 -18.60 -3.50 12.73
CA VAL A 12 -19.20 -4.61 11.99
C VAL A 12 -20.58 -4.23 11.43
N ASP A 13 -21.39 -3.48 12.19
CA ASP A 13 -22.70 -3.00 11.72
C ASP A 13 -22.57 -2.03 10.54
N THR A 14 -21.62 -1.08 10.60
CA THR A 14 -21.32 -0.18 9.48
C THR A 14 -20.88 -0.94 8.24
N PHE A 15 -19.96 -1.91 8.39
CA PHE A 15 -19.52 -2.73 7.27
C PHE A 15 -20.67 -3.58 6.71
N ALA A 16 -21.49 -4.19 7.56
CA ALA A 16 -22.65 -4.97 7.15
C ALA A 16 -23.76 -4.13 6.48
N GLN A 17 -23.86 -2.84 6.78
CA GLN A 17 -24.80 -1.96 6.09
C GLN A 17 -24.43 -1.76 4.62
N ALA A 18 -23.14 -1.64 4.32
CA ALA A 18 -22.62 -1.53 2.95
C ALA A 18 -22.52 -2.90 2.26
N HIS A 19 -22.19 -3.95 3.02
CA HIS A 19 -21.91 -5.30 2.53
C HIS A 19 -22.66 -6.36 3.39
N PRO A 20 -23.98 -6.56 3.18
CA PRO A 20 -24.79 -7.35 4.11
C PRO A 20 -24.34 -8.80 4.28
N LYS A 21 -23.94 -9.45 3.20
CA LYS A 21 -23.56 -10.88 3.22
C LYS A 21 -22.20 -11.07 3.88
N GLU A 22 -21.22 -10.27 3.49
CA GLU A 22 -19.85 -10.31 3.97
C GLU A 22 -19.76 -9.82 5.41
N GLY A 23 -20.53 -8.80 5.78
CA GLY A 23 -20.66 -8.33 7.16
C GLY A 23 -21.33 -9.36 8.08
N GLN A 24 -22.31 -10.12 7.57
CA GLN A 24 -22.86 -11.26 8.32
C GLN A 24 -21.79 -12.35 8.51
N ALA A 25 -21.00 -12.65 7.48
CA ALA A 25 -19.92 -13.62 7.58
C ALA A 25 -18.84 -13.17 8.58
N LEU A 26 -18.42 -11.90 8.53
CA LEU A 26 -17.49 -11.30 9.49
C LEU A 26 -18.00 -11.42 10.94
N ARG A 27 -19.27 -11.08 11.17
CA ARG A 27 -19.90 -11.21 12.49
C ARG A 27 -19.84 -12.65 13.00
N GLN A 28 -20.24 -13.61 12.16
CA GLN A 28 -20.20 -15.03 12.51
C GLN A 28 -18.78 -15.54 12.79
N MET A 29 -17.79 -15.09 12.02
CA MET A 29 -16.38 -15.43 12.21
C MET A 29 -15.86 -14.98 13.57
N LEU A 30 -16.17 -13.74 13.97
CA LEU A 30 -15.79 -13.20 15.27
C LEU A 30 -16.52 -13.88 16.44
N ASP A 31 -17.79 -14.25 16.24
CA ASP A 31 -18.58 -14.95 17.26
C ASP A 31 -18.08 -16.39 17.50
N ASN A 32 -17.68 -17.09 16.44
CA ASN A 32 -17.22 -18.49 16.55
C ASN A 32 -15.70 -18.64 16.74
N THR A 33 -14.96 -17.53 16.72
CA THR A 33 -13.51 -17.48 16.96
C THR A 33 -13.19 -16.39 18.00
N PRO A 34 -13.51 -16.60 19.30
CA PRO A 34 -13.39 -15.56 20.32
C PRO A 34 -11.96 -15.02 20.52
N GLU A 35 -10.92 -15.83 20.29
CA GLU A 35 -9.52 -15.39 20.38
C GLU A 35 -9.20 -14.36 19.30
N LEU A 36 -9.75 -14.53 18.10
CA LEU A 36 -9.67 -13.54 17.02
C LEU A 36 -10.39 -12.25 17.43
N ARG A 37 -11.60 -12.39 17.98
CA ARG A 37 -12.36 -11.25 18.51
C ARG A 37 -11.58 -10.48 19.56
N THR A 38 -10.95 -11.16 20.51
CA THR A 38 -10.12 -10.52 21.54
C THR A 38 -8.95 -9.74 20.94
N ARG A 39 -8.30 -10.25 19.87
CA ARG A 39 -7.25 -9.53 19.15
C ARG A 39 -7.79 -8.30 18.41
N VAL A 40 -8.99 -8.41 17.84
CA VAL A 40 -9.68 -7.27 17.20
C VAL A 40 -10.00 -6.20 18.25
N GLU A 41 -10.58 -6.57 19.38
CA GLU A 41 -10.86 -5.67 20.50
C GLU A 41 -9.58 -5.04 21.07
N GLN A 42 -8.46 -5.77 21.09
CA GLN A 42 -7.15 -5.23 21.47
C GLN A 42 -6.73 -4.08 20.54
N ALA A 43 -6.78 -4.28 19.22
CA ALA A 43 -6.41 -3.24 18.25
C ALA A 43 -7.34 -2.00 18.34
N ILE A 44 -8.63 -2.22 18.62
CA ILE A 44 -9.60 -1.14 18.89
C ILE A 44 -9.23 -0.39 20.17
N GLY A 45 -8.89 -1.11 21.24
CA GLY A 45 -8.44 -0.52 22.50
C GLY A 45 -7.16 0.29 22.36
N GLN A 46 -6.27 -0.12 21.45
CA GLN A 46 -5.06 0.60 21.06
C GLN A 46 -5.32 1.78 20.11
N GLN A 47 -6.58 1.99 19.68
CA GLN A 47 -6.98 2.99 18.69
C GLN A 47 -6.27 2.83 17.34
N GLN A 48 -5.87 1.61 17.00
CA GLN A 48 -5.19 1.28 15.75
C GLN A 48 -6.12 0.64 14.73
N LEU A 49 -7.33 0.23 15.15
CA LEU A 49 -8.39 -0.25 14.27
C LEU A 49 -9.59 0.71 14.33
N SER A 50 -10.01 1.20 13.17
CA SER A 50 -11.13 2.13 12.97
C SER A 50 -12.31 1.50 12.23
N GLY A 51 -12.12 0.34 11.59
CA GLY A 51 -13.19 -0.39 10.92
C GLY A 51 -12.71 -1.42 9.91
N PHE A 52 -13.62 -1.81 9.02
CA PHE A 52 -13.38 -2.78 7.96
C PHE A 52 -13.75 -2.18 6.61
N ALA A 53 -13.03 -2.57 5.56
CA ALA A 53 -13.25 -2.14 4.18
C ALA A 53 -13.17 -3.34 3.22
N PRO A 54 -13.71 -3.24 1.99
CA PRO A 54 -13.49 -4.25 0.97
C PRO A 54 -12.04 -4.17 0.45
N SER A 55 -11.36 -5.32 0.35
CA SER A 55 -10.09 -5.41 -0.37
C SER A 55 -10.30 -5.10 -1.86
N PRO A 56 -9.42 -4.31 -2.50
CA PRO A 56 -9.47 -4.07 -3.94
C PRO A 56 -9.07 -5.32 -4.74
N GLU A 57 -8.44 -6.31 -4.12
CA GLU A 57 -7.96 -7.53 -4.75
C GLU A 57 -8.72 -8.77 -4.24
N ALA A 58 -9.01 -9.69 -5.17
CA ALA A 58 -9.70 -10.94 -4.83
C ALA A 58 -8.78 -11.86 -4.01
N GLY A 59 -9.34 -12.49 -2.98
CA GLY A 59 -8.65 -13.48 -2.15
C GLY A 59 -7.64 -12.91 -1.15
N THR A 60 -7.41 -11.60 -1.13
CA THR A 60 -6.41 -10.97 -0.27
C THR A 60 -7.06 -10.09 0.80
N GLY A 61 -6.41 -10.00 1.96
CA GLY A 61 -6.68 -8.98 2.96
C GLY A 61 -5.47 -8.07 3.12
N SER A 62 -5.69 -6.90 3.70
CA SER A 62 -4.62 -5.99 4.07
C SER A 62 -5.01 -5.19 5.31
N TYR A 63 -4.02 -4.66 6.03
CA TYR A 63 -4.26 -3.57 6.98
C TYR A 63 -3.77 -2.25 6.40
N SER A 64 -4.64 -1.24 6.38
CA SER A 64 -4.29 0.11 5.96
C SER A 64 -3.91 0.96 7.18
N PRO A 65 -2.62 1.29 7.39
CA PRO A 65 -2.20 2.13 8.51
C PRO A 65 -2.68 3.59 8.38
N ARG A 66 -3.13 4.00 7.18
CA ARG A 66 -3.68 5.34 6.91
C ARG A 66 -5.10 5.48 7.42
N THR A 67 -5.97 4.56 7.02
CA THR A 67 -7.39 4.62 7.39
C THR A 67 -7.62 3.97 8.74
N GLY A 68 -6.68 3.11 9.18
CA GLY A 68 -6.84 2.25 10.35
C GLY A 68 -7.81 1.11 10.08
N GLN A 69 -8.10 0.76 8.83
CA GLN A 69 -9.08 -0.28 8.48
C GLN A 69 -8.38 -1.57 8.07
N ILE A 70 -9.02 -2.70 8.37
CA ILE A 70 -8.67 -3.99 7.75
C ILE A 70 -9.52 -4.15 6.49
N GLU A 71 -8.84 -4.29 5.37
CA GLU A 71 -9.41 -4.62 4.07
C GLU A 71 -9.62 -6.13 3.98
N LEU A 72 -10.86 -6.55 3.74
CA LEU A 72 -11.28 -7.95 3.82
C LEU A 72 -11.44 -8.57 2.43
N PRO A 73 -11.11 -9.86 2.25
CA PRO A 73 -11.27 -10.57 0.98
C PRO A 73 -12.75 -10.82 0.69
N MET A 74 -13.36 -9.95 -0.13
CA MET A 74 -14.81 -9.91 -0.31
C MET A 74 -15.37 -11.16 -1.01
N ASP A 75 -14.67 -11.68 -2.00
CA ASP A 75 -15.02 -12.91 -2.71
C ASP A 75 -15.00 -14.15 -1.80
N VAL A 76 -14.03 -14.19 -0.89
CA VAL A 76 -13.91 -15.24 0.13
C VAL A 76 -15.07 -15.12 1.13
N LEU A 77 -15.31 -13.94 1.69
CA LEU A 77 -16.40 -13.72 2.64
C LEU A 77 -17.79 -13.96 2.02
N ALA A 78 -17.97 -13.59 0.75
CA ALA A 78 -19.22 -13.79 0.03
C ALA A 78 -19.56 -15.28 -0.16
N THR A 79 -18.57 -16.17 -0.18
CA THR A 79 -18.78 -17.61 -0.38
C THR A 79 -18.68 -18.42 0.91
N ALA A 80 -18.12 -17.82 1.96
CA ALA A 80 -17.84 -18.47 3.24
C ALA A 80 -19.09 -19.01 3.95
N LYS A 81 -19.03 -20.28 4.34
CA LYS A 81 -19.99 -20.89 5.28
C LYS A 81 -19.36 -20.94 6.67
N MET A 82 -19.43 -19.82 7.39
CA MET A 82 -18.69 -19.64 8.65
C MET A 82 -18.94 -20.70 9.74
N ASN A 83 -20.09 -21.38 9.71
CA ASN A 83 -20.44 -22.43 10.65
C ASN A 83 -20.02 -23.85 10.20
N ALA A 84 -19.52 -24.01 8.98
CA ALA A 84 -19.05 -25.29 8.46
C ALA A 84 -17.55 -25.47 8.78
N PRO A 85 -17.16 -26.49 9.58
CA PRO A 85 -15.77 -26.62 10.07
C PRO A 85 -14.70 -26.78 8.99
N ARG A 86 -15.07 -27.23 7.78
CA ARG A 86 -14.18 -27.51 6.65
C ARG A 86 -14.50 -26.66 5.41
N ASP A 87 -15.11 -25.51 5.62
CA ASP A 87 -15.35 -24.56 4.54
C ASP A 87 -14.06 -23.76 4.30
N ASP A 88 -13.45 -23.97 3.12
CA ASP A 88 -12.15 -23.40 2.80
C ASP A 88 -12.19 -21.88 2.82
N SER A 89 -13.21 -21.27 2.20
CA SER A 89 -13.40 -19.82 2.19
C SER A 89 -13.51 -19.25 3.61
N ALA A 90 -14.33 -19.86 4.47
CA ALA A 90 -14.45 -19.42 5.87
C ALA A 90 -13.12 -19.50 6.63
N ASN A 91 -12.35 -20.56 6.42
CA ASN A 91 -11.10 -20.78 7.13
C ASN A 91 -9.93 -19.95 6.56
N THR A 92 -9.92 -19.68 5.26
CA THR A 92 -9.02 -18.69 4.65
C THR A 92 -9.29 -17.29 5.20
N ALA A 93 -10.56 -16.88 5.32
CA ALA A 93 -10.90 -15.60 5.93
C ALA A 93 -10.42 -15.48 7.39
N ARG A 94 -10.46 -16.58 8.16
CA ARG A 94 -9.91 -16.62 9.53
C ARG A 94 -8.41 -16.43 9.56
N ILE A 95 -7.68 -17.11 8.67
CA ILE A 95 -6.21 -16.97 8.58
C ILE A 95 -5.87 -15.53 8.20
N VAL A 96 -6.50 -15.00 7.15
CA VAL A 96 -6.27 -13.64 6.66
C VAL A 96 -6.55 -12.61 7.76
N LEU A 97 -7.74 -12.61 8.38
CA LEU A 97 -8.00 -11.64 9.45
C LEU A 97 -7.09 -11.84 10.67
N GLY A 98 -6.73 -13.09 10.98
CA GLY A 98 -5.77 -13.42 12.04
C GLY A 98 -4.35 -12.92 11.76
N HIS A 99 -3.97 -12.82 10.48
CA HIS A 99 -2.74 -12.20 10.01
C HIS A 99 -2.86 -10.67 10.07
N GLU A 100 -3.85 -10.09 9.38
CA GLU A 100 -3.98 -8.63 9.22
C GLU A 100 -4.16 -7.88 10.53
N ILE A 101 -4.82 -8.49 11.53
CA ILE A 101 -4.97 -7.86 12.84
C ILE A 101 -3.61 -7.71 13.56
N GLY A 102 -2.61 -8.52 13.21
CA GLY A 102 -1.24 -8.38 13.68
C GLY A 102 -0.62 -7.04 13.28
N HIS A 103 -0.81 -6.61 12.03
CA HIS A 103 -0.36 -5.30 11.55
C HIS A 103 -1.01 -4.15 12.32
N ALA A 104 -2.30 -4.25 12.61
CA ALA A 104 -2.99 -3.24 13.43
C ALA A 104 -2.43 -3.19 14.85
N ILE A 105 -2.33 -4.32 15.54
CA ILE A 105 -1.83 -4.43 16.93
C ILE A 105 -0.39 -3.91 17.05
N ASN A 106 0.43 -4.19 16.04
CA ASN A 106 1.85 -3.87 16.03
C ASN A 106 2.15 -2.53 15.34
N LYS A 107 1.14 -1.77 14.89
CA LYS A 107 1.32 -0.56 14.09
C LYS A 107 2.33 0.42 14.70
N ALA A 108 2.23 0.71 16.00
CA ALA A 108 3.15 1.63 16.66
C ALA A 108 4.61 1.12 16.69
N ALA A 109 4.83 -0.20 16.70
CA ALA A 109 6.16 -0.76 16.57
C ALA A 109 6.67 -0.68 15.12
N ILE A 110 5.81 -0.96 14.15
CA ILE A 110 6.10 -0.84 12.72
C ILE A 110 6.48 0.61 12.37
N ASP A 111 5.67 1.59 12.79
CA ASP A 111 5.93 3.02 12.56
C ASP A 111 7.31 3.44 13.11
N ARG A 112 7.71 2.90 14.28
CA ARG A 112 9.04 3.18 14.87
C ARG A 112 10.18 2.53 14.08
N SER A 113 9.99 1.29 13.62
CA SER A 113 10.94 0.60 12.75
C SER A 113 11.15 1.37 11.44
N ASP A 114 10.05 1.76 10.80
CA ASP A 114 10.06 2.51 9.54
C ASP A 114 10.74 3.88 9.69
N ALA A 115 10.44 4.60 10.78
CA ALA A 115 11.13 5.85 11.09
C ALA A 115 12.63 5.66 11.37
N ALA A 116 13.01 4.57 12.04
CA ALA A 116 14.41 4.25 12.29
C ALA A 116 15.17 3.87 11.01
N PHE A 117 14.51 3.15 10.09
CA PHE A 117 15.04 2.86 8.77
C PHE A 117 15.24 4.15 7.97
N ALA A 118 14.20 4.99 7.86
CA ALA A 118 14.28 6.28 7.16
C ALA A 118 15.40 7.17 7.70
N ALA A 119 15.54 7.28 9.03
CA ALA A 119 16.61 8.06 9.66
C ALA A 119 18.02 7.52 9.34
N LYS A 120 18.19 6.19 9.28
CA LYS A 120 19.47 5.58 8.85
C LYS A 120 19.74 5.87 7.38
N VAL A 121 18.71 5.79 6.54
CA VAL A 121 18.81 6.07 5.11
C VAL A 121 19.23 7.52 4.87
N ASP A 122 18.53 8.48 5.49
CA ASP A 122 18.87 9.91 5.41
C ASP A 122 20.30 10.18 5.93
N GLY A 123 20.71 9.49 7.00
CA GLY A 123 22.07 9.59 7.55
C GLY A 123 23.16 9.11 6.59
N ILE A 124 22.91 8.03 5.83
CA ILE A 124 23.82 7.56 4.79
C ILE A 124 23.82 8.52 3.60
N ALA A 125 22.65 8.97 3.14
CA ALA A 125 22.52 9.91 2.02
C ALA A 125 23.22 11.25 2.26
N ALA A 126 23.32 11.68 3.52
CA ALA A 126 24.04 12.89 3.94
C ALA A 126 25.55 12.69 4.17
N SER A 127 26.04 11.45 4.11
CA SER A 127 27.46 11.13 4.36
C SER A 127 28.33 11.34 3.11
N PRO A 128 29.66 11.26 3.22
CA PRO A 128 30.54 11.24 2.04
C PRO A 128 30.37 9.94 1.23
N SER A 129 30.33 10.07 -0.09
CA SER A 129 30.37 8.94 -1.05
C SER A 129 31.61 8.05 -0.84
N PRO A 130 31.51 6.71 -1.03
CA PRO A 130 30.35 5.96 -1.52
C PRO A 130 29.31 5.65 -0.43
N HIS A 131 28.04 5.53 -0.84
CA HIS A 131 26.93 5.14 0.02
C HIS A 131 26.62 3.65 -0.20
N ASP A 132 26.63 2.85 0.87
CA ASP A 132 26.26 1.42 0.82
C ASP A 132 25.10 1.13 1.77
N TYR A 133 23.96 0.73 1.19
CA TYR A 133 22.73 0.45 1.92
C TYR A 133 22.54 -1.03 2.24
N THR A 134 23.46 -1.91 1.84
CA THR A 134 23.32 -3.38 1.97
C THR A 134 22.99 -3.79 3.39
N ALA A 135 23.80 -3.38 4.38
CA ALA A 135 23.59 -3.75 5.78
C ALA A 135 22.28 -3.17 6.35
N THR A 136 21.92 -1.96 5.92
CA THR A 136 20.69 -1.27 6.34
C THR A 136 19.45 -2.00 5.80
N LEU A 137 19.47 -2.38 4.53
CA LEU A 137 18.41 -3.18 3.88
C LEU A 137 18.32 -4.58 4.48
N GLN A 138 19.45 -5.25 4.75
CA GLN A 138 19.46 -6.56 5.39
C GLN A 138 18.80 -6.51 6.77
N ALA A 139 19.18 -5.54 7.62
CA ALA A 139 18.62 -5.43 8.95
C ALA A 139 17.10 -5.16 8.91
N TYR A 140 16.66 -4.24 8.05
CA TYR A 140 15.25 -3.89 7.90
C TYR A 140 14.41 -5.05 7.33
N GLY A 141 14.93 -5.72 6.31
CA GLY A 141 14.29 -6.91 5.73
C GLY A 141 14.15 -8.06 6.73
N GLN A 142 15.13 -8.28 7.62
CA GLN A 142 15.04 -9.30 8.67
C GLN A 142 13.97 -8.98 9.73
N GLU A 143 13.81 -7.70 10.08
CA GLU A 143 12.74 -7.26 10.98
C GLU A 143 11.36 -7.49 10.36
N GLN A 144 11.19 -7.12 9.09
CA GLN A 144 9.96 -7.37 8.33
C GLN A 144 9.68 -8.86 8.23
N ARG A 145 10.67 -9.67 7.83
CA ARG A 145 10.54 -11.12 7.73
C ARG A 145 10.10 -11.76 9.05
N THR A 146 10.67 -11.30 10.17
CA THR A 146 10.29 -11.77 11.51
C THR A 146 8.84 -11.41 11.84
N ARG A 147 8.41 -10.18 11.53
CA ARG A 147 7.05 -9.71 11.77
C ARG A 147 6.03 -10.50 10.94
N GLU A 148 6.20 -10.56 9.62
CA GLU A 148 5.29 -11.29 8.73
C GLU A 148 5.18 -12.78 9.11
N ALA A 149 6.30 -13.39 9.51
CA ALA A 149 6.30 -14.76 10.01
C ALA A 149 5.46 -14.92 11.29
N LYS A 150 5.52 -13.96 12.21
CA LYS A 150 4.71 -13.98 13.44
C LYS A 150 3.24 -13.70 13.17
N ASP A 151 2.93 -12.78 12.27
CA ASP A 151 1.55 -12.46 11.89
C ASP A 151 0.92 -13.65 11.16
N GLU A 152 1.66 -14.34 10.29
CA GLU A 152 1.19 -15.57 9.66
C GLU A 152 1.00 -16.71 10.67
N ILE A 153 1.94 -16.90 11.61
CA ILE A 153 1.73 -17.83 12.74
C ILE A 153 0.44 -17.50 13.49
N ALA A 154 0.15 -16.22 13.70
CA ALA A 154 -1.08 -15.80 14.36
C ALA A 154 -2.34 -16.08 13.52
N GLY A 155 -2.26 -15.98 12.19
CA GLY A 155 -3.29 -16.43 11.26
C GLY A 155 -3.54 -17.94 11.34
N VAL A 156 -2.49 -18.75 11.28
CA VAL A 156 -2.56 -20.22 11.43
C VAL A 156 -3.14 -20.60 12.79
N ASN A 157 -2.70 -19.94 13.86
CA ASN A 157 -3.19 -20.16 15.21
C ASN A 157 -4.67 -19.79 15.36
N THR A 158 -5.15 -18.78 14.63
CA THR A 158 -6.57 -18.43 14.58
C THR A 158 -7.42 -19.57 14.01
N LEU A 159 -6.93 -20.24 12.97
CA LEU A 159 -7.58 -21.45 12.45
C LEU A 159 -7.52 -22.61 13.45
N ALA A 160 -6.36 -22.82 14.09
CA ALA A 160 -6.20 -23.87 15.10
C ALA A 160 -7.17 -23.68 16.29
N ASP A 161 -7.37 -22.44 16.76
CA ASP A 161 -8.33 -22.13 17.82
C ASP A 161 -9.76 -22.52 17.41
N TYR A 162 -10.18 -22.20 16.18
CA TYR A 162 -11.48 -22.62 15.66
C TYR A 162 -11.62 -24.15 15.53
N VAL A 163 -10.62 -24.82 14.95
CA VAL A 163 -10.63 -26.26 14.72
C VAL A 163 -10.66 -27.04 16.05
N THR A 164 -9.84 -26.65 17.03
CA THR A 164 -9.80 -27.33 18.33
C THR A 164 -11.03 -27.04 19.19
N ARG A 165 -11.66 -25.87 19.06
CA ARG A 165 -12.95 -25.59 19.72
C ARG A 165 -14.08 -26.47 19.19
N THR A 166 -14.15 -26.61 17.87
CA THR A 166 -15.19 -27.44 17.22
C THR A 166 -14.92 -28.93 17.38
N ASN A 167 -13.65 -29.32 17.49
CA ASN A 167 -13.23 -30.68 17.78
C ASN A 167 -12.05 -30.68 18.78
N PRO A 168 -12.31 -30.87 20.09
CA PRO A 168 -11.26 -30.89 21.11
C PRO A 168 -10.25 -32.04 20.98
N LYS A 169 -10.52 -33.02 20.11
CA LYS A 169 -9.63 -34.13 19.78
C LYS A 169 -9.01 -33.97 18.38
N ALA A 170 -9.05 -32.77 17.81
CA ALA A 170 -8.49 -32.49 16.50
C ALA A 170 -7.00 -32.86 16.45
N THR A 171 -6.59 -33.29 15.26
CA THR A 171 -5.21 -33.66 14.94
C THR A 171 -4.67 -32.76 13.82
N LEU A 172 -3.39 -32.88 13.48
CA LEU A 172 -2.83 -32.21 12.29
C LEU A 172 -3.58 -32.56 11.00
N LYS A 173 -4.18 -33.74 10.91
CA LYS A 173 -5.07 -34.10 9.80
C LYS A 173 -6.30 -33.20 9.75
N ASP A 174 -6.90 -32.90 10.89
CA ASP A 174 -8.10 -32.07 10.94
C ASP A 174 -7.77 -30.62 10.59
N LEU A 175 -6.64 -30.10 11.09
CA LEU A 175 -6.13 -28.78 10.71
C LEU A 175 -5.80 -28.71 9.22
N TYR A 176 -5.06 -29.69 8.68
CA TYR A 176 -4.76 -29.78 7.24
C TYR A 176 -6.02 -29.78 6.37
N ASN A 177 -7.06 -30.51 6.79
CA ASN A 177 -8.30 -30.59 6.02
C ASN A 177 -9.25 -29.42 6.26
N ALA A 178 -8.93 -28.51 7.19
CA ALA A 178 -9.75 -27.34 7.47
C ALA A 178 -9.54 -26.24 6.41
N SER A 179 -8.31 -26.08 5.90
CA SER A 179 -8.03 -25.14 4.81
C SER A 179 -6.92 -25.67 3.88
N SER A 180 -7.07 -25.40 2.59
CA SER A 180 -6.09 -25.65 1.54
C SER A 180 -4.75 -24.96 1.82
N GLU A 181 -4.76 -23.82 2.50
CA GLU A 181 -3.57 -23.08 2.95
C GLU A 181 -2.67 -23.94 3.86
N MET A 182 -3.22 -24.90 4.60
CA MET A 182 -2.41 -25.75 5.49
C MET A 182 -1.46 -26.70 4.76
N ALA A 183 -1.62 -26.88 3.45
CA ALA A 183 -0.62 -27.57 2.62
C ALA A 183 0.73 -26.83 2.58
N SER A 184 0.75 -25.53 2.86
CA SER A 184 1.95 -24.71 2.99
C SER A 184 2.78 -25.05 4.24
N TYR A 185 2.18 -25.68 5.26
CA TYR A 185 2.80 -25.87 6.59
C TYR A 185 2.78 -27.31 7.10
N ILE A 186 1.92 -28.17 6.53
CA ILE A 186 1.75 -29.56 6.94
C ILE A 186 1.91 -30.44 5.71
N ASP A 187 2.85 -31.39 5.77
CA ASP A 187 3.01 -32.42 4.76
C ASP A 187 1.98 -33.53 4.95
N LYS A 188 1.41 -33.97 3.84
CA LYS A 188 0.56 -35.15 3.75
C LYS A 188 1.28 -36.23 2.95
N GLN A 189 1.49 -37.39 3.55
CA GLN A 189 2.07 -38.55 2.86
C GLN A 189 1.05 -39.69 2.82
N GLY A 190 0.94 -40.36 1.67
CA GLY A 190 -0.02 -41.44 1.46
C GLY A 190 -1.44 -40.98 1.12
N VAL A 191 -2.35 -41.95 1.00
CA VAL A 191 -3.74 -41.74 0.53
C VAL A 191 -4.76 -42.39 1.45
N GLY A 192 -5.98 -41.85 1.42
CA GLY A 192 -7.11 -42.38 2.18
C GLY A 192 -6.89 -42.39 3.69
N SER A 193 -7.33 -43.45 4.36
CA SER A 193 -7.25 -43.60 5.82
C SER A 193 -5.83 -43.83 6.35
N LYS A 194 -4.87 -44.19 5.47
CA LYS A 194 -3.46 -44.44 5.84
C LYS A 194 -2.58 -43.19 5.72
N ALA A 195 -3.14 -42.05 5.29
CA ALA A 195 -2.37 -40.83 5.13
C ALA A 195 -1.85 -40.32 6.48
N THR A 196 -0.57 -39.97 6.52
CA THR A 196 0.11 -39.36 7.67
C THR A 196 0.28 -37.87 7.45
N TYR A 197 0.22 -37.10 8.54
CA TYR A 197 0.28 -35.65 8.53
C TYR A 197 1.38 -35.20 9.49
N THR A 198 2.37 -34.49 8.97
CA THR A 198 3.53 -34.03 9.73
C THR A 198 3.79 -32.56 9.46
N ALA A 199 4.27 -31.82 10.46
CA ALA A 199 4.73 -30.46 10.24
C ALA A 199 5.84 -30.44 9.17
N LYS A 200 5.86 -29.41 8.32
CA LYS A 200 6.98 -29.18 7.41
C LYS A 200 8.27 -28.91 8.17
N ASP A 201 9.40 -29.07 7.49
CA ASP A 201 10.73 -28.92 8.10
C ASP A 201 10.87 -27.57 8.83
N GLY A 202 11.45 -27.64 10.02
CA GLY A 202 11.63 -26.49 10.91
C GLY A 202 10.40 -26.07 11.72
N LEU A 203 9.17 -26.42 11.32
CA LEU A 203 7.96 -26.09 12.06
C LEU A 203 7.61 -27.13 13.12
N SER A 204 7.00 -26.66 14.21
CA SER A 204 6.45 -27.50 15.26
C SER A 204 5.07 -27.00 15.69
N PHE A 205 4.16 -27.95 15.88
CA PHE A 205 2.81 -27.70 16.38
C PHE A 205 2.68 -28.26 17.80
N GLY A 206 2.10 -27.46 18.69
CA GLY A 206 1.73 -27.86 20.04
C GLY A 206 0.61 -28.90 20.04
N LYS A 207 0.28 -29.39 21.24
CA LYS A 207 -0.84 -30.33 21.43
C LYS A 207 -2.20 -29.70 21.12
N ASP A 208 -2.26 -28.38 21.21
CA ASP A 208 -3.37 -27.51 20.81
C ASP A 208 -3.36 -27.16 19.32
N LEU A 209 -2.46 -27.77 18.53
CA LEU A 209 -2.26 -27.49 17.11
C LEU A 209 -1.82 -26.05 16.81
N LYS A 210 -1.30 -25.33 17.81
CA LYS A 210 -0.78 -23.98 17.63
C LYS A 210 0.73 -24.00 17.38
N ILE A 211 1.22 -23.02 16.65
CA ILE A 211 2.64 -22.76 16.46
C ILE A 211 3.06 -21.70 17.48
N ASP A 212 4.10 -22.01 18.26
CA ASP A 212 4.69 -21.05 19.21
C ASP A 212 5.48 -19.98 18.44
N ALA A 213 5.01 -18.73 18.51
CA ALA A 213 5.60 -17.57 17.84
C ALA A 213 6.84 -17.00 18.56
N ASP A 214 7.11 -17.44 19.80
CA ASP A 214 8.30 -17.07 20.55
C ASP A 214 9.46 -18.06 20.33
N ASN A 215 9.17 -19.21 19.72
CA ASN A 215 10.19 -20.16 19.31
C ASN A 215 10.88 -19.69 18.02
N PRO A 216 12.18 -19.30 18.06
CA PRO A 216 12.88 -18.76 16.90
C PRO A 216 12.98 -19.76 15.74
N ARG A 217 12.93 -21.07 16.01
CA ARG A 217 12.93 -22.09 14.97
C ARG A 217 11.63 -22.08 14.16
N ASN A 218 10.49 -21.86 14.83
CA ASN A 218 9.20 -21.75 14.16
C ASN A 218 9.12 -20.46 13.33
N VAL A 219 9.59 -19.34 13.88
CA VAL A 219 9.62 -18.05 13.18
C VAL A 219 10.50 -18.14 11.94
N GLU A 220 11.69 -18.75 12.04
CA GLU A 220 12.58 -18.94 10.90
C GLU A 220 11.95 -19.84 9.82
N ALA A 221 11.31 -20.94 10.24
CA ALA A 221 10.64 -21.83 9.31
C ALA A 221 9.44 -21.16 8.61
N MET A 222 8.66 -20.36 9.35
CA MET A 222 7.58 -19.57 8.76
C MET A 222 8.11 -18.49 7.82
N GLY A 223 9.23 -17.84 8.16
CA GLY A 223 9.92 -16.92 7.26
C GLY A 223 10.26 -17.58 5.91
N LYS A 224 10.72 -18.83 5.91
CA LYS A 224 10.99 -19.57 4.66
C LYS A 224 9.72 -19.95 3.90
N LEU A 225 8.76 -20.54 4.61
CA LEU A 225 7.57 -21.15 4.01
C LEU A 225 6.53 -20.11 3.54
N PHE A 226 6.54 -18.92 4.16
CA PHE A 226 5.61 -17.85 3.86
C PHE A 226 6.33 -16.66 3.22
N TYR A 227 7.17 -15.94 3.97
CA TYR A 227 7.76 -14.67 3.52
C TYR A 227 8.64 -14.85 2.27
N ASP A 228 9.65 -15.72 2.35
CA ASP A 228 10.60 -15.96 1.28
C ASP A 228 9.90 -16.59 0.06
N ALA A 229 9.08 -17.63 0.29
CA ALA A 229 8.41 -18.39 -0.77
C ALA A 229 7.34 -17.59 -1.53
N ARG A 230 6.76 -16.56 -0.92
CA ARG A 230 5.72 -15.72 -1.54
C ARG A 230 6.27 -14.41 -2.13
N GLY A 231 7.60 -14.25 -2.20
CA GLY A 231 8.22 -13.09 -2.85
C GLY A 231 8.15 -11.80 -2.03
N TYR A 232 7.92 -11.89 -0.72
CA TYR A 232 7.94 -10.70 0.15
C TYR A 232 9.27 -9.94 0.11
N PRO A 233 10.46 -10.59 0.08
CA PRO A 233 11.74 -9.86 -0.03
C PRO A 233 11.78 -8.91 -1.23
N GLN A 234 11.24 -9.33 -2.38
CA GLN A 234 11.17 -8.49 -3.58
C GLN A 234 10.28 -7.26 -3.32
N ASN A 235 9.04 -7.49 -2.89
CA ASN A 235 8.04 -6.42 -2.71
C ASN A 235 8.46 -5.40 -1.65
N TYR A 236 8.95 -5.87 -0.50
CA TYR A 236 9.42 -5.01 0.57
C TYR A 236 10.74 -4.33 0.22
N GLY A 237 11.64 -5.04 -0.46
CA GLY A 237 12.93 -4.53 -0.91
C GLY A 237 12.80 -3.41 -1.93
N GLU A 238 11.91 -3.54 -2.91
CA GLU A 238 11.63 -2.47 -3.89
C GLU A 238 11.12 -1.19 -3.22
N ARG A 239 10.24 -1.32 -2.22
CA ARG A 239 9.75 -0.16 -1.44
C ARG A 239 10.88 0.51 -0.67
N ALA A 240 11.79 -0.28 -0.09
CA ALA A 240 12.95 0.24 0.63
C ALA A 240 13.95 0.92 -0.33
N LEU A 241 14.15 0.38 -1.54
CA LEU A 241 14.96 1.00 -2.58
C LEU A 241 14.38 2.33 -3.06
N ALA A 242 13.05 2.43 -3.23
CA ALA A 242 12.38 3.68 -3.55
C ALA A 242 12.62 4.75 -2.46
N GLN A 243 12.53 4.38 -1.18
CA GLN A 243 12.82 5.30 -0.08
C GLN A 243 14.28 5.78 -0.08
N ILE A 244 15.22 4.90 -0.44
CA ILE A 244 16.63 5.25 -0.61
C ILE A 244 16.80 6.23 -1.79
N ALA A 245 16.16 5.97 -2.92
CA ALA A 245 16.21 6.86 -4.08
C ALA A 245 15.69 8.25 -3.72
N ASP A 246 14.53 8.34 -3.05
CA ASP A 246 13.96 9.61 -2.60
C ASP A 246 14.90 10.34 -1.63
N ALA A 247 15.59 9.63 -0.74
CA ALA A 247 16.52 10.23 0.21
C ALA A 247 17.78 10.78 -0.48
N GLU A 248 18.33 10.04 -1.43
CA GLU A 248 19.48 10.49 -2.23
C GLU A 248 19.13 11.72 -3.07
N ASP A 249 17.95 11.73 -3.69
CA ASP A 249 17.45 12.85 -4.47
C ASP A 249 17.22 14.09 -3.58
N ARG A 250 16.63 13.92 -2.39
CA ARG A 250 16.50 15.00 -1.40
C ARG A 250 17.86 15.55 -0.98
N ALA A 251 18.81 14.68 -0.66
CA ALA A 251 20.16 15.08 -0.24
C ALA A 251 20.92 15.80 -1.37
N GLN A 252 20.76 15.36 -2.62
CA GLN A 252 21.34 16.03 -3.78
C GLN A 252 20.69 17.39 -4.05
N ALA A 253 19.37 17.50 -3.90
CA ALA A 253 18.66 18.76 -4.08
C ALA A 253 19.03 19.82 -3.03
N GLN A 254 19.37 19.40 -1.80
CA GLN A 254 19.85 20.28 -0.74
C GLN A 254 21.28 20.79 -0.98
N HIS A 255 22.10 20.02 -1.71
CA HIS A 255 23.48 20.33 -2.04
C HIS A 255 23.78 20.12 -3.53
N PRO A 256 23.20 20.94 -4.44
CA PRO A 256 23.32 20.72 -5.89
C PRO A 256 24.76 20.74 -6.41
N GLU A 257 25.67 21.39 -5.69
CA GLU A 257 27.10 21.48 -5.97
C GLU A 257 27.87 20.19 -5.68
N ARG A 258 27.33 19.26 -4.87
CA ARG A 258 28.00 18.01 -4.55
C ARG A 258 28.04 17.11 -5.78
N THR A 259 29.18 16.44 -5.99
CA THR A 259 29.26 15.38 -6.99
C THR A 259 28.24 14.28 -6.65
N PRO A 260 27.41 13.81 -7.60
CA PRO A 260 26.46 12.73 -7.35
C PRO A 260 27.15 11.50 -6.72
N PRO A 261 26.59 10.93 -5.64
CA PRO A 261 27.23 9.83 -4.92
C PRO A 261 27.23 8.54 -5.75
N ALA A 262 28.19 7.66 -5.46
CA ALA A 262 28.10 6.27 -5.89
C ALA A 262 27.23 5.53 -4.87
N VAL A 263 26.10 4.99 -5.32
CA VAL A 263 25.13 4.32 -4.46
C VAL A 263 25.20 2.82 -4.67
N HIS A 264 25.28 2.06 -3.59
CA HIS A 264 25.49 0.62 -3.59
C HIS A 264 24.46 -0.10 -2.73
N ALA A 265 24.01 -1.26 -3.23
CA ALA A 265 23.36 -2.28 -2.42
C ALA A 265 23.56 -3.65 -3.10
N ASP A 266 23.91 -4.68 -2.34
CA ASP A 266 23.92 -6.06 -2.83
C ASP A 266 22.48 -6.61 -2.83
N LEU A 267 21.79 -6.47 -3.97
CA LEU A 267 20.38 -6.83 -4.12
C LEU A 267 20.16 -8.32 -3.88
N LYS A 268 21.07 -9.15 -4.37
CA LYS A 268 21.01 -10.60 -4.15
C LYS A 268 21.14 -10.96 -2.68
N ALA A 269 22.03 -10.29 -1.94
CA ALA A 269 22.23 -10.54 -0.51
C ALA A 269 21.04 -10.11 0.37
N VAL A 270 20.14 -9.26 -0.14
CA VAL A 270 18.88 -8.89 0.52
C VAL A 270 17.65 -9.61 -0.04
N GLY A 271 17.85 -10.57 -0.96
CA GLY A 271 16.77 -11.38 -1.52
C GLY A 271 15.96 -10.71 -2.64
N ILE A 272 16.53 -9.66 -3.26
CA ILE A 272 15.91 -8.93 -4.38
C ILE A 272 16.53 -9.43 -5.70
N ASP A 273 15.68 -9.80 -6.65
CA ASP A 273 16.05 -10.08 -8.02
C ASP A 273 16.20 -8.75 -8.80
N ALA A 274 17.45 -8.37 -9.05
CA ALA A 274 17.80 -7.16 -9.78
C ALA A 274 17.15 -7.06 -11.17
N ALA A 275 16.81 -8.18 -11.80
CA ALA A 275 16.16 -8.18 -13.11
C ALA A 275 14.69 -7.73 -13.06
N GLN A 276 14.05 -7.84 -11.89
CA GLN A 276 12.65 -7.50 -11.68
C GLN A 276 12.47 -6.06 -11.16
N VAL A 277 13.53 -5.47 -10.58
CA VAL A 277 13.48 -4.09 -10.07
C VAL A 277 13.37 -3.09 -11.24
N PRO A 278 12.31 -2.26 -11.29
CA PRO A 278 12.22 -1.18 -12.26
C PRO A 278 13.38 -0.17 -12.06
N ARG A 279 14.02 0.26 -13.15
CA ARG A 279 15.15 1.20 -13.07
C ARG A 279 14.83 2.53 -12.40
N ASP A 280 13.57 2.95 -12.46
CA ASP A 280 13.01 4.14 -11.84
C ASP A 280 12.87 4.04 -10.31
N VAL A 281 12.94 2.82 -9.76
CA VAL A 281 12.98 2.58 -8.30
C VAL A 281 14.43 2.65 -7.76
N LEU A 282 15.43 2.58 -8.64
CA LEU A 282 16.84 2.60 -8.24
C LEU A 282 17.36 4.05 -8.10
N PRO A 283 18.15 4.34 -7.07
CA PRO A 283 18.80 5.65 -6.91
C PRO A 283 19.67 6.02 -8.12
N ALA A 284 19.82 7.32 -8.37
CA ALA A 284 20.79 7.79 -9.34
C ALA A 284 22.21 7.31 -8.96
N GLY A 285 22.96 6.80 -9.95
CA GLY A 285 24.31 6.27 -9.70
C GLY A 285 24.36 4.91 -9.01
N PHE A 286 23.23 4.20 -8.92
CA PHE A 286 23.13 2.88 -8.31
C PHE A 286 24.02 1.82 -8.98
N ARG A 287 24.64 0.98 -8.15
CA ARG A 287 25.46 -0.17 -8.54
C ARG A 287 25.08 -1.36 -7.66
N ASP A 288 24.70 -2.46 -8.29
CA ASP A 288 24.43 -3.71 -7.59
C ASP A 288 25.75 -4.32 -7.07
N GLY A 289 25.76 -4.69 -5.80
CA GLY A 289 26.91 -5.21 -5.07
C GLY A 289 27.48 -4.25 -4.03
N PRO A 290 28.32 -4.77 -3.12
CA PRO A 290 28.88 -3.98 -2.03
C PRO A 290 29.77 -2.84 -2.55
N ALA A 291 29.82 -1.74 -1.80
CA ALA A 291 30.77 -0.69 -2.09
C ALA A 291 32.22 -1.20 -1.90
N PRO A 292 33.15 -0.89 -2.82
CA PRO A 292 34.57 -1.15 -2.58
C PRO A 292 35.05 -0.34 -1.37
N ALA A 293 35.96 -0.92 -0.56
CA ALA A 293 36.52 -0.24 0.60
C ALA A 293 37.08 1.15 0.23
N PRO A 294 36.91 2.18 1.09
CA PRO A 294 37.26 3.55 0.73
C PRO A 294 38.75 3.65 0.40
N ALA A 295 39.06 3.97 -0.85
CA ALA A 295 40.39 4.38 -1.27
C ALA A 295 40.59 5.88 -0.94
N PRO A 296 41.81 6.32 -0.57
CA PRO A 296 42.05 7.73 -0.28
C PRO A 296 41.87 8.58 -1.55
N ALA A 297 41.19 9.72 -1.39
CA ALA A 297 40.77 10.61 -2.48
C ALA A 297 41.96 11.17 -3.31
N PRO A 298 41.86 11.25 -4.65
CA PRO A 298 42.76 12.07 -5.45
C PRO A 298 42.24 13.52 -5.63
N ALA A 299 43.19 14.45 -5.72
CA ALA A 299 43.01 15.89 -5.82
C ALA A 299 42.45 16.38 -7.18
N GLN A 300 41.74 17.50 -7.12
CA GLN A 300 41.11 18.25 -8.23
C GLN A 300 42.13 18.79 -9.26
N GLN A 301 41.74 18.82 -10.55
CA GLN A 301 42.31 19.70 -11.60
C GLN A 301 41.24 20.16 -12.62
N PRO A 302 41.43 21.31 -13.32
CA PRO A 302 40.35 22.24 -13.69
C PRO A 302 39.88 22.23 -15.17
N GLU A 303 38.74 22.89 -15.41
CA GLU A 303 38.00 23.07 -16.69
C GLU A 303 38.73 23.87 -17.80
N PRO A 304 38.20 23.82 -19.05
CA PRO A 304 38.08 25.03 -19.89
C PRO A 304 36.70 25.27 -20.56
N GLN A 305 36.50 26.54 -20.92
CA GLN A 305 35.26 27.29 -21.18
C GLN A 305 34.59 27.15 -22.58
N ALA A 306 33.24 27.17 -22.56
CA ALA A 306 32.19 27.86 -23.36
C ALA A 306 32.31 28.18 -24.88
N GLN A 307 31.20 27.92 -25.62
CA GLN A 307 30.62 28.76 -26.70
C GLN A 307 29.18 28.30 -27.13
N PRO A 308 28.34 29.10 -27.86
CA PRO A 308 27.06 29.70 -27.40
C PRO A 308 25.73 29.15 -28.04
N PRO A 309 24.52 29.61 -27.63
CA PRO A 309 23.23 29.02 -28.02
C PRO A 309 22.37 29.86 -29.01
N ALA A 310 21.48 29.22 -29.78
CA ALA A 310 20.23 29.76 -30.36
C ALA A 310 19.43 28.67 -31.14
N PRO A 311 18.10 28.82 -31.43
CA PRO A 311 17.02 29.56 -30.76
C PRO A 311 15.73 28.72 -30.49
N ARG A 312 14.75 29.30 -29.76
CA ARG A 312 13.40 28.76 -29.48
C ARG A 312 12.37 29.10 -30.56
N ALA A 313 11.35 28.25 -30.74
CA ALA A 313 9.91 28.55 -30.98
C ALA A 313 9.11 27.24 -30.74
N SER A 314 7.94 27.19 -30.10
CA SER A 314 6.70 27.91 -30.42
C SER A 314 5.84 28.24 -29.19
N GLU A 315 4.89 29.18 -29.36
CA GLU A 315 3.96 29.74 -28.36
C GLU A 315 2.95 28.74 -27.77
N PRO A 316 2.40 28.98 -26.55
CA PRO A 316 1.51 28.04 -25.89
C PRO A 316 0.08 28.08 -26.46
N ALA A 317 -0.46 26.89 -26.75
CA ALA A 317 -1.89 26.69 -26.92
C ALA A 317 -2.65 27.11 -25.64
N ALA A 318 -3.84 27.68 -25.81
CA ALA A 318 -4.65 28.31 -24.76
C ALA A 318 -4.62 27.57 -23.41
N ALA A 319 -4.21 28.29 -22.36
CA ALA A 319 -3.96 27.76 -21.04
C ALA A 319 -5.24 27.22 -20.35
N PRO A 320 -5.10 26.23 -19.43
CA PRO A 320 -6.19 25.78 -18.58
C PRO A 320 -6.75 26.92 -17.70
N GLY A 321 -8.00 26.76 -17.26
CA GLY A 321 -8.63 27.65 -16.28
C GLY A 321 -7.83 27.73 -14.98
N ALA A 322 -8.04 28.78 -14.17
CA ALA A 322 -7.20 29.09 -13.01
C ALA A 322 -7.09 27.95 -11.97
N ALA A 323 -8.12 27.12 -11.82
CA ALA A 323 -8.15 26.00 -10.87
C ALA A 323 -7.40 24.74 -11.37
N ASP A 324 -7.26 24.56 -12.68
CA ASP A 324 -6.64 23.37 -13.28
C ASP A 324 -5.17 23.57 -13.67
N ARG A 325 -4.68 24.82 -13.60
CA ARG A 325 -3.33 25.17 -14.06
C ARG A 325 -2.22 24.40 -13.33
N ALA A 326 -2.31 24.26 -12.02
CA ALA A 326 -1.28 23.55 -11.26
C ALA A 326 -1.27 22.03 -11.51
N LEU A 327 -2.44 21.43 -11.69
CA LEU A 327 -2.57 20.02 -12.05
C LEU A 327 -2.02 19.77 -13.47
N HIS A 328 -2.40 20.65 -14.41
CA HIS A 328 -1.96 20.61 -15.80
C HIS A 328 -0.44 20.74 -15.95
N GLU A 329 0.19 21.71 -15.28
CA GLU A 329 1.64 21.90 -15.36
C GLU A 329 2.43 20.68 -14.85
N ARG A 330 1.90 19.96 -13.85
CA ARG A 330 2.52 18.72 -13.38
C ARG A 330 2.40 17.60 -14.39
N VAL A 331 1.21 17.40 -14.96
CA VAL A 331 1.02 16.40 -16.03
C VAL A 331 1.89 16.74 -17.23
N ARG A 332 1.98 18.03 -17.61
CA ARG A 332 2.85 18.51 -18.70
C ARG A 332 4.31 18.16 -18.46
N SER A 333 4.81 18.43 -17.25
CA SER A 333 6.17 18.07 -16.84
C SER A 333 6.40 16.56 -16.90
N GLY A 334 5.43 15.76 -16.42
CA GLY A 334 5.48 14.30 -16.48
C GLY A 334 5.51 13.77 -17.92
N VAL A 335 4.68 14.31 -18.83
CA VAL A 335 4.70 13.94 -20.26
C VAL A 335 6.05 14.27 -20.87
N ALA A 336 6.60 15.45 -20.60
CA ALA A 336 7.89 15.87 -21.14
C ALA A 336 9.02 14.93 -20.72
N GLN A 337 9.00 14.52 -19.44
CA GLN A 337 9.97 13.56 -18.90
C GLN A 337 9.80 12.17 -19.51
N ALA A 338 8.55 11.67 -19.63
CA ALA A 338 8.26 10.38 -20.22
C ALA A 338 8.66 10.29 -21.70
N GLU A 339 8.46 11.37 -22.47
CA GLU A 339 8.85 11.44 -23.87
C GLU A 339 10.36 11.59 -24.06
N GLN A 340 11.01 12.41 -23.22
CA GLN A 340 12.47 12.53 -23.21
C GLN A 340 13.15 11.19 -22.90
N ALA A 341 12.57 10.39 -22.00
CA ALA A 341 13.07 9.06 -21.64
C ALA A 341 13.08 8.07 -22.81
N ILE A 342 12.24 8.28 -23.83
CA ILE A 342 12.21 7.47 -25.07
C ILE A 342 12.86 8.19 -26.26
N GLY A 343 13.58 9.29 -26.01
CA GLY A 343 14.27 10.06 -27.04
C GLY A 343 13.35 10.85 -27.97
N LYS A 344 12.09 11.08 -27.59
CA LYS A 344 11.13 11.90 -28.33
C LYS A 344 11.20 13.35 -27.84
N GLY A 345 11.27 14.29 -28.79
CA GLY A 345 11.14 15.71 -28.51
C GLY A 345 9.68 16.14 -28.34
N TRP A 346 9.47 17.31 -27.71
CA TRP A 346 8.14 17.88 -27.53
C TRP A 346 7.51 18.29 -28.87
N ASP A 347 6.27 17.89 -29.12
CA ASP A 347 5.50 18.19 -30.35
C ASP A 347 4.01 18.42 -30.06
N ASP A 348 3.20 18.61 -31.11
CA ASP A 348 1.75 18.82 -30.98
C ASP A 348 1.03 17.62 -30.35
N ASN A 349 1.56 16.39 -30.47
CA ASN A 349 0.99 15.23 -29.80
C ASN A 349 1.29 15.24 -28.30
N SER A 350 2.43 15.80 -27.88
CA SER A 350 2.76 16.05 -26.47
C SER A 350 1.73 16.98 -25.81
N GLU A 351 1.30 18.03 -26.53
CA GLU A 351 0.25 18.95 -26.06
C GLU A 351 -1.11 18.26 -25.92
N ARG A 352 -1.51 17.45 -26.91
CA ARG A 352 -2.76 16.69 -26.88
C ARG A 352 -2.77 15.66 -25.76
N MET A 353 -1.66 14.92 -25.62
CA MET A 353 -1.43 13.96 -24.54
C MET A 353 -1.56 14.62 -23.17
N THR A 354 -0.92 15.77 -22.97
CA THR A 354 -0.97 16.53 -21.72
C THR A 354 -2.39 16.95 -21.37
N ALA A 355 -3.15 17.48 -22.34
CA ALA A 355 -4.53 17.88 -22.11
C ALA A 355 -5.42 16.68 -21.73
N SER A 356 -5.33 15.58 -22.47
CA SER A 356 -6.11 14.36 -22.25
C SER A 356 -5.79 13.70 -20.91
N LEU A 357 -4.52 13.61 -20.55
CA LEU A 357 -4.10 13.05 -19.26
C LEU A 357 -4.47 13.96 -18.07
N THR A 358 -4.51 15.28 -18.27
CA THR A 358 -5.00 16.21 -17.23
C THR A 358 -6.50 16.01 -16.98
N LEU A 359 -7.29 15.85 -18.05
CA LEU A 359 -8.72 15.53 -17.93
C LEU A 359 -8.94 14.17 -17.24
N LEU A 360 -8.18 13.15 -17.66
CA LEU A 360 -8.21 11.82 -17.06
C LEU A 360 -7.89 11.87 -15.57
N ALA A 361 -6.85 12.61 -15.18
CA ALA A 361 -6.47 12.79 -13.77
C ALA A 361 -7.63 13.43 -12.98
N ARG A 362 -8.21 14.53 -13.47
CA ARG A 362 -9.31 15.21 -12.77
C ARG A 362 -10.55 14.33 -12.63
N GLN A 363 -10.87 13.51 -13.65
CA GLN A 363 -12.00 12.55 -13.60
C GLN A 363 -11.79 11.42 -12.60
N ASN A 364 -10.54 11.03 -12.35
CA ASN A 364 -10.18 10.00 -11.38
C ASN A 364 -9.85 10.59 -9.99
N GLY A 365 -10.30 11.81 -9.71
CA GLY A 365 -10.18 12.44 -8.39
C GLY A 365 -8.78 12.95 -8.05
N PHE A 366 -7.91 13.12 -9.04
CA PHE A 366 -6.59 13.73 -8.84
C PHE A 366 -6.74 15.26 -8.74
N SER A 367 -5.94 15.87 -7.88
CA SER A 367 -5.99 17.30 -7.57
C SER A 367 -4.63 17.96 -7.66
N GLU A 368 -4.64 19.29 -7.65
CA GLU A 368 -3.45 20.13 -7.55
C GLU A 368 -2.71 20.00 -6.21
N ARG A 369 -3.13 19.13 -5.29
CA ARG A 369 -2.32 18.74 -4.12
C ARG A 369 -1.51 17.47 -4.34
N ASP A 370 -1.84 16.72 -5.39
CA ASP A 370 -1.19 15.44 -5.67
C ASP A 370 0.13 15.66 -6.40
N GLN A 371 1.17 14.97 -5.95
CA GLN A 371 2.39 14.79 -6.73
C GLN A 371 2.11 13.74 -7.80
N LEU A 372 2.39 14.06 -9.07
CA LEU A 372 2.05 13.22 -10.21
C LEU A 372 3.26 12.94 -11.08
N ALA A 373 3.25 11.77 -11.69
CA ALA A 373 4.11 11.45 -12.82
C ALA A 373 3.31 10.75 -13.92
N VAL A 374 3.90 10.72 -15.11
CA VAL A 374 3.31 10.16 -16.32
C VAL A 374 4.23 9.07 -16.85
N GLY A 375 3.67 8.04 -17.46
CA GLY A 375 4.44 6.94 -18.01
C GLY A 375 3.69 6.20 -19.10
N PHE A 376 4.42 5.31 -19.78
CA PHE A 376 3.87 4.45 -20.82
C PHE A 376 4.05 2.99 -20.44
N ASN A 377 3.15 2.11 -20.88
CA ASN A 377 3.33 0.68 -20.62
C ASN A 377 4.54 0.14 -21.36
N ARG A 378 5.18 -0.86 -20.75
CA ARG A 378 6.13 -1.74 -21.46
C ARG A 378 5.35 -2.77 -22.29
N PRO A 379 5.97 -3.35 -23.34
CA PRO A 379 5.33 -4.40 -24.13
C PRO A 379 5.02 -5.61 -23.25
N THR A 380 3.79 -6.13 -23.37
CA THR A 380 3.30 -7.36 -22.75
C THR A 380 2.69 -8.27 -23.82
N ALA A 381 2.22 -9.46 -23.45
CA ALA A 381 1.50 -10.33 -24.37
C ALA A 381 0.18 -9.72 -24.89
N ALA A 382 -0.40 -8.75 -24.16
CA ALA A 382 -1.67 -8.13 -24.48
C ALA A 382 -1.54 -6.74 -25.14
N HIS A 383 -0.44 -6.02 -24.86
CA HIS A 383 -0.24 -4.64 -25.34
C HIS A 383 1.17 -4.39 -25.83
N GLN A 384 1.31 -3.65 -26.92
CA GLN A 384 2.60 -3.15 -27.40
C GLN A 384 3.16 -2.09 -26.44
N GLY A 385 4.48 -1.92 -26.41
CA GLY A 385 5.11 -0.85 -25.65
C GLY A 385 4.64 0.51 -26.14
N GLY A 386 4.24 1.39 -25.22
CA GLY A 386 3.71 2.71 -25.58
C GLY A 386 2.23 2.75 -25.97
N GLU A 387 1.51 1.62 -25.94
CA GLU A 387 0.10 1.55 -26.31
C GLU A 387 -0.83 2.26 -25.30
N LEU A 388 -0.44 2.29 -24.03
CA LEU A 388 -1.16 2.91 -22.92
C LEU A 388 -0.31 4.00 -22.25
N ALA A 389 -0.96 5.12 -21.95
CA ALA A 389 -0.41 6.22 -21.16
C ALA A 389 -1.05 6.23 -19.76
N PHE A 390 -0.25 6.51 -18.73
CA PHE A 390 -0.61 6.46 -17.33
C PHE A 390 -0.36 7.81 -16.66
N VAL A 391 -1.25 8.19 -15.74
CA VAL A 391 -0.98 9.21 -14.72
C VAL A 391 -1.02 8.53 -13.37
N TYR A 392 0.02 8.72 -12.56
CA TYR A 392 0.10 8.12 -11.23
C TYR A 392 0.47 9.13 -10.15
N ARG A 393 -0.08 8.97 -8.95
CA ARG A 393 0.32 9.72 -7.76
C ARG A 393 1.65 9.16 -7.24
N ASN A 394 2.63 10.01 -6.95
CA ASN A 394 4.00 9.61 -6.55
C ASN A 394 4.56 10.41 -5.34
N GLY A 395 3.73 10.71 -4.34
CA GLY A 395 4.13 11.45 -3.13
C GLY A 395 3.83 10.72 -1.81
N GLY A 396 4.28 11.27 -0.68
CA GLY A 396 4.13 10.63 0.65
C GLY A 396 2.68 10.37 1.12
N ASP A 397 1.70 10.99 0.49
CA ASP A 397 0.27 10.84 0.79
C ASP A 397 -0.46 9.92 -0.21
N VAL A 398 0.25 9.08 -0.98
CA VAL A 398 -0.33 8.13 -1.96
C VAL A 398 -1.16 7.02 -1.33
N SER A 399 -2.33 6.71 -1.89
CA SER A 399 -3.21 5.63 -1.39
C SER A 399 -2.43 4.32 -1.24
N PRO A 400 -2.73 3.46 -0.25
CA PRO A 400 -2.22 2.09 -0.26
C PRO A 400 -2.80 1.27 -1.43
N ASP A 401 -3.95 1.66 -1.99
CA ASP A 401 -4.51 1.06 -3.21
C ASP A 401 -3.78 1.58 -4.48
N PRO A 402 -3.07 0.72 -5.23
CA PRO A 402 -2.35 1.11 -6.44
C PRO A 402 -3.28 1.57 -7.58
N TYR A 403 -4.52 1.09 -7.63
CA TYR A 403 -5.49 1.51 -8.65
C TYR A 403 -6.06 2.90 -8.36
N ALA A 404 -6.28 3.23 -7.08
CA ALA A 404 -6.64 4.59 -6.67
C ALA A 404 -5.55 5.61 -6.99
N ASN A 405 -4.29 5.19 -7.12
CA ASN A 405 -3.18 6.06 -7.47
C ASN A 405 -2.88 6.12 -8.96
N ARG A 406 -3.57 5.37 -9.82
CA ARG A 406 -3.19 5.22 -11.23
C ARG A 406 -4.40 5.28 -12.13
N ALA A 407 -4.44 6.30 -12.98
CA ALA A 407 -5.38 6.37 -14.09
C ALA A 407 -4.64 6.07 -15.40
N HIS A 408 -5.33 5.49 -16.37
CA HIS A 408 -4.74 5.18 -17.67
C HIS A 408 -5.71 5.32 -18.83
N MET A 409 -5.16 5.54 -20.02
CA MET A 409 -5.91 5.55 -21.27
C MET A 409 -5.01 5.13 -22.44
N PRO A 410 -5.58 4.66 -23.58
CA PRO A 410 -4.80 4.40 -24.77
C PRO A 410 -4.05 5.65 -25.26
N THR A 411 -2.77 5.51 -25.59
CA THR A 411 -1.94 6.60 -26.13
C THR A 411 -2.55 7.16 -27.42
N SER A 412 -3.15 6.29 -28.24
CA SER A 412 -3.88 6.68 -29.46
C SER A 412 -5.09 7.57 -29.17
N GLU A 413 -5.82 7.31 -28.07
CA GLU A 413 -6.94 8.14 -27.64
C GLU A 413 -6.45 9.49 -27.11
N ALA A 414 -5.37 9.48 -26.33
CA ALA A 414 -4.82 10.67 -25.70
C ALA A 414 -4.32 11.72 -26.72
N ILE A 415 -3.88 11.29 -27.92
CA ILE A 415 -3.43 12.18 -29.01
C ILE A 415 -4.50 12.45 -30.08
N ALA A 416 -5.64 11.77 -30.03
CA ALA A 416 -6.68 11.89 -31.07
C ALA A 416 -7.42 13.23 -30.99
N ARG A 417 -7.68 13.74 -29.78
CA ARG A 417 -8.44 14.98 -29.56
C ARG A 417 -7.51 16.20 -29.54
N PRO A 418 -7.88 17.31 -30.21
CA PRO A 418 -7.15 18.57 -30.07
C PRO A 418 -7.15 19.07 -28.62
N ALA A 419 -6.00 19.54 -28.13
CA ALA A 419 -5.83 20.00 -26.74
C ALA A 419 -6.86 21.07 -26.34
N GLN A 420 -7.20 21.97 -27.25
CA GLN A 420 -8.15 23.07 -27.01
C GLN A 420 -9.56 22.58 -26.68
N GLU A 421 -10.02 21.50 -27.31
CA GLU A 421 -11.33 20.90 -27.03
C GLU A 421 -11.35 20.27 -25.63
N THR A 422 -10.28 19.56 -25.29
CA THR A 422 -10.10 18.96 -23.96
C THR A 422 -10.04 20.01 -22.84
N TYR A 423 -9.40 21.16 -23.07
CA TYR A 423 -9.39 22.26 -22.10
C TYR A 423 -10.77 22.88 -21.87
N GLN A 424 -11.62 22.96 -22.89
CA GLN A 424 -13.00 23.41 -22.71
C GLN A 424 -13.81 22.45 -21.82
N GLN A 425 -13.59 21.14 -21.96
CA GLN A 425 -14.23 20.13 -21.10
C GLN A 425 -13.74 20.22 -19.65
N LEU A 426 -12.44 20.41 -19.42
CA LEU A 426 -11.87 20.63 -18.08
C LEU A 426 -12.50 21.83 -17.38
N GLN A 427 -12.66 22.96 -18.08
CA GLN A 427 -13.28 24.17 -17.52
C GLN A 427 -14.75 23.94 -17.12
N GLN A 428 -15.51 23.21 -17.93
CA GLN A 428 -16.90 22.86 -17.61
C GLN A 428 -16.99 21.93 -16.39
N LEU A 429 -16.10 20.94 -16.29
CA LEU A 429 -16.03 20.01 -15.17
C LEU A 429 -15.74 20.74 -13.84
N GLY A 430 -14.76 21.65 -13.84
CA GLY A 430 -14.43 22.46 -12.66
C GLY A 430 -15.58 23.37 -12.21
N ALA A 431 -16.30 23.97 -13.17
CA ALA A 431 -17.45 24.82 -12.85
C ALA A 431 -18.61 24.05 -12.19
N GLN A 432 -18.88 22.83 -12.66
CA GLN A 432 -19.91 21.95 -12.08
C GLN A 432 -19.55 21.49 -10.66
N GLN A 433 -18.30 21.06 -10.43
CA GLN A 433 -17.84 20.64 -9.09
C GLN A 433 -17.90 21.78 -8.07
N GLY A 434 -17.51 23.00 -8.45
CA GLY A 434 -17.59 24.17 -7.57
C GLY A 434 -19.02 24.60 -7.24
N GLN A 435 -20.00 24.34 -8.11
CA GLN A 435 -21.42 24.55 -7.81
C GLN A 435 -21.96 23.48 -6.84
N ALA A 436 -21.62 22.21 -7.06
CA ALA A 436 -22.02 21.11 -6.17
C ALA A 436 -21.45 21.27 -4.75
N GLN A 437 -20.18 21.69 -4.61
CA GLN A 437 -19.57 21.94 -3.29
C GLN A 437 -20.27 23.06 -2.52
N ARG A 438 -20.67 24.14 -3.20
CA ARG A 438 -21.42 25.22 -2.55
C ARG A 438 -22.79 24.76 -2.07
N GLN A 439 -23.51 23.98 -2.88
CA GLN A 439 -24.81 23.42 -2.48
C GLN A 439 -24.68 22.43 -1.31
N ALA A 440 -23.62 21.62 -1.27
CA ALA A 440 -23.35 20.70 -0.17
C ALA A 440 -23.05 21.45 1.15
N GLN A 441 -22.25 22.51 1.08
CA GLN A 441 -21.95 23.37 2.24
C GLN A 441 -23.20 24.12 2.74
N GLU A 442 -24.05 24.60 1.84
CA GLU A 442 -25.32 25.23 2.20
C GLU A 442 -26.29 24.24 2.87
N GLN A 443 -26.34 22.99 2.42
CA GLN A 443 -27.10 21.92 3.07
C GLN A 443 -26.55 21.54 4.45
N GLU A 444 -25.23 21.42 4.61
CA GLU A 444 -24.60 21.15 5.90
C GLU A 444 -24.87 22.27 6.92
N GLN A 445 -24.80 23.53 6.50
CA GLN A 445 -25.13 24.67 7.35
C GLN A 445 -26.61 24.69 7.74
N ALA A 446 -27.52 24.35 6.81
CA ALA A 446 -28.94 24.24 7.10
C ALA A 446 -29.26 23.10 8.10
N LEU A 447 -28.56 21.96 7.99
CA LEU A 447 -28.69 20.82 8.90
C LEU A 447 -28.11 21.10 10.30
N GLN A 448 -27.01 21.86 10.39
CA GLN A 448 -26.46 22.29 11.68
C GLN A 448 -27.37 23.30 12.39
N ALA A 449 -28.01 24.21 11.63
CA ALA A 449 -28.95 25.19 12.18
C ALA A 449 -30.25 24.54 12.72
N THR A 450 -30.64 23.36 12.22
CA THR A 450 -31.84 22.65 12.72
C THR A 450 -31.58 21.80 13.97
N GLN A 451 -30.32 21.45 14.28
CA GLN A 451 -29.97 20.68 15.48
C GLN A 451 -29.72 21.53 16.73
N GLN A 452 -29.62 22.86 16.59
CA GLN A 452 -29.56 23.80 17.71
C GLN A 452 -30.96 24.40 17.99
N GLY A 453 -31.87 23.58 18.51
CA GLY A 453 -33.19 24.02 18.98
C GLY A 453 -33.12 24.84 20.28
N PRO A 454 -34.12 25.70 20.57
CA PRO A 454 -33.96 26.84 21.49
C PRO A 454 -33.88 26.43 22.96
N THR A 455 -32.91 27.02 23.67
CA THR A 455 -32.77 26.96 25.13
C THR A 455 -34.02 27.52 25.83
N ARG A 456 -34.55 26.74 26.78
CA ARG A 456 -35.68 27.05 27.68
C ARG A 456 -35.57 28.45 28.29
N SER A 457 -36.62 29.23 28.12
CA SER A 457 -36.89 30.51 28.79
C SER A 457 -37.16 30.31 30.29
N ASP A 458 -36.65 31.25 31.10
CA ASP A 458 -36.77 31.34 32.56
C ASP A 458 -38.23 31.31 33.10
N PRO A 459 -38.45 30.81 34.34
CA PRO A 459 -39.74 30.94 35.02
C PRO A 459 -39.92 32.33 35.68
N PRO A 460 -41.16 32.81 35.85
CA PRO A 460 -41.44 34.16 36.33
C PRO A 460 -41.23 34.32 37.85
N GLN A 461 -40.73 35.49 38.25
CA GLN A 461 -40.63 35.91 39.65
C GLN A 461 -42.01 36.11 40.28
N VAL A 462 -42.25 35.45 41.43
CA VAL A 462 -43.37 35.76 42.33
C VAL A 462 -42.88 36.71 43.41
N LEU A 463 -43.41 37.93 43.38
CA LEU A 463 -43.28 38.95 44.42
C LEU A 463 -44.03 38.52 45.69
N SER A 464 -43.34 38.53 46.84
CA SER A 464 -43.95 38.41 48.16
C SER A 464 -44.74 39.68 48.53
N ARG A 465 -45.98 39.51 49.00
CA ARG A 465 -46.52 40.11 50.22
C ARG A 465 -47.63 39.24 50.80
#